data_AF-A0A1F6QLB7-F1
#
_entry.id   AF-A0A1F6QLB7-F1
#
_cell.length_a   1.000
_cell.length_b   1.000
_cell.length_c   1.000
_cell.angle_alpha   90.00
_cell.angle_beta   90.00
_cell.angle_gamma   90.00
#
_symmetry.space_group_name_H-M   'P 1'
#
loop_
_entity.id
_entity.type
_entity.pdbx_description
1 polymer ?
#
loop_
_entity_poly.entity_id
_entity_poly.type
_entity_poly.pdbx_seq_one_letter_code
_entity_poly.pdbx_strand_id
1 'polypeptide(L)'
;MFNAFLISKKLLGKFKIKQKNPLALNCEKVTETPRAYSTAQIKSATENILLVDTEENILPEIITKSTEYLLKDLFIQMHQTGLYNRQFKLWKSLANIIEISVSRLQKGLFKKSELNAYVIDFFIDPEAQCISGIIDENKNTDEFKVYLDRVVFSSNLNRLKGIFYFLNYMPDENLVTKLKFCTNSPDKISTYESILLKTNDVRLNVISYHKNNEKFVFKHFYPELKFVKHEDAITLQ
;
A
#
# COMPACT_ATOMS: atom_id res chain seq x y z
N MET A 1 1.79 -23.65 5.76
CA MET A 1 1.16 -23.01 6.93
C MET A 1 2.13 -22.86 8.10
N PHE A 2 2.92 -23.88 8.46
CA PHE A 2 3.95 -23.81 9.53
C PHE A 2 4.98 -22.68 9.41
N ASN A 3 5.43 -22.32 8.20
CA ASN A 3 6.47 -21.29 8.02
C ASN A 3 6.02 -19.86 8.43
N ALA A 4 4.73 -19.53 8.38
CA ALA A 4 4.24 -18.19 8.75
C ALA A 4 4.26 -17.96 10.27
N PHE A 5 4.13 -19.03 11.08
CA PHE A 5 4.22 -18.96 12.54
C PHE A 5 5.62 -18.61 13.04
N LEU A 6 6.64 -18.91 12.24
CA LEU A 6 8.02 -18.57 12.55
C LEU A 6 8.34 -17.11 12.22
N ILE A 7 7.39 -16.35 11.66
CA ILE A 7 7.59 -14.96 11.28
C ILE A 7 6.93 -14.02 12.27
N SER A 8 7.69 -13.06 12.76
CA SER A 8 7.22 -11.99 13.63
C SER A 8 7.52 -10.61 13.03
N LYS A 9 6.79 -9.60 13.48
CA LYS A 9 7.04 -8.19 13.18
C LYS A 9 7.89 -7.59 14.31
N LYS A 10 9.06 -7.04 14.00
CA LYS A 10 9.85 -6.21 14.92
C LYS A 10 9.52 -4.75 14.63
N LEU A 11 8.87 -4.07 15.57
CA LEU A 11 8.53 -2.66 15.45
C LEU A 11 9.80 -1.81 15.29
N LEU A 12 9.78 -0.90 14.32
CA LEU A 12 10.87 0.04 14.02
C LEU A 12 10.47 1.50 14.24
N GLY A 13 9.17 1.81 14.23
CA GLY A 13 8.71 3.17 14.45
C GLY A 13 7.20 3.30 14.30
N LYS A 14 6.69 4.44 14.75
CA LYS A 14 5.27 4.80 14.69
C LYS A 14 5.10 6.25 14.27
N PHE A 15 4.04 6.50 13.49
CA PHE A 15 3.63 7.83 13.10
C PHE A 15 2.19 8.07 13.51
N LYS A 16 1.91 9.25 14.04
CA LYS A 16 0.55 9.77 14.19
C LYS A 16 0.21 10.64 13.00
N ILE A 17 -1.01 10.48 12.49
CA ILE A 17 -1.57 11.36 11.47
C ILE A 17 -2.21 12.56 12.16
N LYS A 18 -1.77 13.76 11.80
CA LYS A 18 -2.38 15.02 12.21
C LYS A 18 -2.74 15.85 10.97
N GLN A 19 -3.57 16.86 11.18
CA GLN A 19 -3.84 17.89 10.18
C GLN A 19 -2.93 19.09 10.44
N LYS A 20 -2.30 19.65 9.39
CA LYS A 20 -1.51 20.88 9.49
C LYS A 20 -2.40 22.05 9.92
N ASN A 21 -3.60 22.13 9.34
CA ASN A 21 -4.65 23.05 9.69
C ASN A 21 -5.97 22.28 9.92
N PRO A 22 -6.45 22.18 11.18
CA PRO A 22 -7.70 21.50 11.52
C PRO A 22 -8.96 22.09 10.86
N LEU A 23 -8.91 23.36 10.44
CA LEU A 23 -10.05 24.05 9.81
C LEU A 23 -10.08 23.89 8.29
N ALA A 24 -8.99 23.43 7.68
CA ALA A 24 -8.92 23.22 6.24
C ALA A 24 -9.70 21.96 5.82
N LEU A 25 -9.91 21.80 4.51
CA LEU A 25 -10.48 20.59 3.94
C LEU A 25 -9.60 19.38 4.31
N ASN A 26 -10.24 18.25 4.63
CA ASN A 26 -9.57 17.01 4.98
C ASN A 26 -10.10 15.84 4.14
N CYS A 27 -9.39 14.73 4.14
CA CYS A 27 -9.72 13.56 3.32
C CYS A 27 -11.04 12.91 3.74
N GLU A 28 -11.40 12.96 5.02
CA GLU A 28 -12.68 12.43 5.54
C GLU A 28 -13.87 13.11 4.84
N LYS A 29 -13.92 14.46 4.88
CA LYS A 29 -14.95 15.26 4.20
C LYS A 29 -15.00 14.99 2.69
N VAL A 30 -13.84 14.83 2.06
CA VAL A 30 -13.77 14.47 0.63
C VAL A 30 -14.46 13.14 0.36
N THR A 31 -14.27 12.13 1.20
CA THR A 31 -14.89 10.81 0.99
C THR A 31 -16.40 10.78 1.22
N GLU A 32 -16.96 11.72 1.99
CA GLU A 32 -18.42 11.81 2.21
C GLU A 32 -19.16 12.30 0.96
N THR A 33 -18.59 13.29 0.27
CA THR A 33 -19.21 13.91 -0.92
C THR A 33 -18.20 14.06 -2.07
N PRO A 34 -17.67 12.96 -2.61
CA PRO A 34 -16.48 12.97 -3.46
C PRO A 34 -16.65 13.71 -4.79
N ARG A 35 -17.89 13.78 -5.27
CA ARG A 35 -18.25 14.50 -6.51
C ARG A 35 -18.31 16.02 -6.34
N ALA A 36 -18.36 16.51 -5.09
CA ALA A 36 -18.44 17.94 -4.79
C ALA A 36 -17.07 18.63 -4.84
N TYR A 37 -15.98 17.87 -4.89
CA TYR A 37 -14.62 18.40 -4.81
C TYR A 37 -13.86 18.18 -6.12
N SER A 38 -13.18 19.24 -6.56
CA SER A 38 -12.22 19.19 -7.65
C SER A 38 -10.91 18.52 -7.23
N THR A 39 -10.15 18.01 -8.21
CA THR A 39 -8.80 17.44 -7.98
C THR A 39 -7.88 18.39 -7.21
N ALA A 40 -7.96 19.70 -7.46
CA ALA A 40 -7.15 20.71 -6.76
C ALA A 40 -7.49 20.80 -5.26
N GLN A 41 -8.78 20.75 -4.92
CA GLN A 41 -9.23 20.74 -3.53
C GLN A 41 -8.81 19.45 -2.82
N ILE A 42 -8.88 18.30 -3.50
CA ILE A 42 -8.45 17.02 -2.95
C ILE A 42 -6.94 17.01 -2.72
N LYS A 43 -6.17 17.54 -3.67
CA LYS A 43 -4.72 17.72 -3.49
C LYS A 43 -4.42 18.56 -2.24
N SER A 44 -5.10 19.69 -2.07
CA SER A 44 -5.00 20.51 -0.86
C SER A 44 -5.35 19.73 0.42
N ALA A 45 -6.40 18.91 0.40
CA ALA A 45 -6.78 18.06 1.52
C ALA A 45 -5.72 17.02 1.88
N THR A 46 -5.07 16.41 0.88
CA THR A 46 -3.96 15.46 1.10
C THR A 46 -2.67 16.15 1.54
N GLU A 47 -2.42 17.39 1.10
CA GLU A 47 -1.28 18.20 1.55
C GLU A 47 -1.44 18.67 3.01
N ASN A 48 -2.68 18.73 3.51
CA ASN A 48 -3.00 19.01 4.89
C ASN A 48 -2.64 17.86 5.85
N ILE A 49 -2.31 16.67 5.33
CA ILE A 49 -1.84 15.54 6.14
C ILE A 49 -0.42 15.82 6.65
N LEU A 50 -0.23 15.66 7.96
CA LEU A 50 1.05 15.74 8.66
C LEU A 50 1.36 14.39 9.32
N LEU A 51 2.48 13.80 8.94
CA LEU A 51 3.06 12.63 9.60
C LEU A 51 3.92 13.11 10.76
N VAL A 52 3.56 12.73 11.99
CA VAL A 52 4.33 13.05 13.20
C VAL A 52 4.96 11.76 13.70
N ASP A 53 6.27 11.64 13.59
CA ASP A 53 7.03 10.55 14.20
C ASP A 53 6.91 10.66 15.72
N THR A 54 6.56 9.55 16.38
CA THR A 54 6.42 9.50 17.84
C THR A 54 7.66 8.94 18.54
N GLU A 55 8.59 8.36 17.81
CA GLU A 55 9.74 7.62 18.37
C GLU A 55 11.10 8.12 17.82
N GLU A 56 11.11 9.12 16.93
CA GLU A 56 12.32 9.74 16.33
C GLU A 56 13.26 8.72 15.67
N ASN A 57 12.69 7.67 15.06
CA ASN A 57 13.47 6.60 14.47
C ASN A 57 13.91 6.94 13.04
N ILE A 58 15.19 6.73 12.73
CA ILE A 58 15.71 6.88 11.37
C ILE A 58 15.25 5.69 10.53
N LEU A 59 14.16 5.89 9.78
CA LEU A 59 13.63 4.90 8.85
C LEU A 59 14.16 5.10 7.43
N PRO A 60 14.30 4.02 6.63
CA PRO A 60 14.61 4.13 5.22
C PRO A 60 13.63 5.04 4.48
N GLU A 61 14.15 5.88 3.57
CA GLU A 61 13.38 6.87 2.82
C GLU A 61 12.16 6.26 2.09
N ILE A 62 12.30 5.04 1.56
CA ILE A 62 11.23 4.31 0.87
C ILE A 62 9.99 4.11 1.73
N ILE A 63 10.14 3.97 3.06
CA ILE A 63 9.03 3.78 3.98
C ILE A 63 8.16 5.03 4.03
N THR A 64 8.80 6.19 4.22
CA THR A 64 8.14 7.49 4.20
C THR A 64 7.51 7.74 2.84
N LYS A 65 8.23 7.49 1.74
CA LYS A 65 7.73 7.72 0.38
C LYS A 65 6.56 6.81 0.01
N SER A 66 6.57 5.54 0.41
CA SER A 66 5.45 4.62 0.20
C SER A 66 4.23 5.03 1.03
N THR A 67 4.45 5.52 2.25
CA THR A 67 3.40 6.08 3.11
C THR A 67 2.76 7.31 2.47
N GLU A 68 3.58 8.26 2.00
CA GLU A 68 3.11 9.46 1.30
C GLU A 68 2.34 9.11 0.03
N TYR A 69 2.83 8.15 -0.76
CA TYR A 69 2.13 7.67 -1.95
C TYR A 69 0.72 7.17 -1.60
N LEU A 70 0.57 6.31 -0.59
CA LEU A 70 -0.74 5.76 -0.22
C LEU A 70 -1.71 6.83 0.32
N LEU A 71 -1.22 7.74 1.16
CA LEU A 71 -2.06 8.77 1.78
C LEU A 71 -2.39 9.94 0.86
N LYS A 72 -1.54 10.23 -0.13
CA LYS A 72 -1.66 11.42 -0.99
C LYS A 72 -1.94 11.03 -2.43
N ASP A 73 -0.96 10.45 -3.10
CA ASP A 73 -1.03 10.24 -4.55
C ASP A 73 -2.10 9.23 -4.94
N LEU A 74 -2.13 8.08 -4.27
CA LEU A 74 -3.15 7.06 -4.49
C LEU A 74 -4.54 7.59 -4.16
N PHE A 75 -4.68 8.37 -3.09
CA PHE A 75 -5.95 8.98 -2.71
C PHE A 75 -6.52 9.87 -3.84
N ILE A 76 -5.66 10.67 -4.47
CA ILE A 76 -6.03 11.50 -5.63
C ILE A 76 -6.36 10.61 -6.84
N GLN A 77 -5.54 9.60 -7.13
CA GLN A 77 -5.78 8.68 -8.26
C GLN A 77 -7.12 7.94 -8.14
N MET A 78 -7.47 7.49 -6.93
CA MET A 78 -8.75 6.84 -6.67
C MET A 78 -9.94 7.76 -7.02
N HIS A 79 -9.83 9.06 -6.71
CA HIS A 79 -10.85 10.04 -7.12
C HIS A 79 -10.94 10.18 -8.64
N GLN A 80 -9.79 10.29 -9.31
CA GLN A 80 -9.71 10.50 -10.76
C GLN A 80 -10.29 9.33 -11.57
N THR A 81 -10.34 8.12 -10.99
CA THR A 81 -10.95 6.97 -11.67
C THR A 81 -12.46 7.09 -11.84
N GLY A 82 -13.14 7.90 -11.01
CA GLY A 82 -14.60 7.96 -10.95
C GLY A 82 -15.27 6.70 -10.39
N LEU A 83 -14.52 5.66 -10.00
CA LEU A 83 -15.01 4.37 -9.53
C LEU A 83 -15.29 4.36 -8.02
N TYR A 84 -15.94 5.41 -7.52
CA TYR A 84 -16.12 5.67 -6.08
C TYR A 84 -16.71 4.47 -5.34
N ASN A 85 -17.82 3.90 -5.81
CA ASN A 85 -18.50 2.80 -5.12
C ASN A 85 -17.62 1.55 -4.99
N ARG A 86 -16.85 1.23 -6.04
CA ARG A 86 -15.95 0.08 -6.03
C ARG A 86 -14.81 0.34 -5.05
N GLN A 87 -14.29 1.55 -4.97
CA GLN A 87 -13.10 1.85 -4.18
C GLN A 87 -13.40 2.42 -2.78
N PHE A 88 -14.69 2.63 -2.46
CA PHE A 88 -15.13 3.37 -1.28
C PHE A 88 -14.60 2.83 0.04
N LYS A 89 -14.63 1.50 0.26
CA LYS A 89 -14.14 0.88 1.50
C LYS A 89 -12.67 1.25 1.77
N LEU A 90 -11.82 1.04 0.76
CA LEU A 90 -10.38 1.35 0.83
C LEU A 90 -10.15 2.87 0.95
N TRP A 91 -10.89 3.65 0.18
CA TRP A 91 -10.73 5.10 0.14
C TRP A 91 -11.11 5.75 1.46
N LYS A 92 -12.23 5.32 2.05
CA LYS A 92 -12.66 5.72 3.39
C LYS A 92 -11.67 5.28 4.44
N SER A 93 -11.11 4.07 4.36
CA SER A 93 -10.04 3.65 5.26
C SER A 93 -8.83 4.58 5.19
N LEU A 94 -8.35 4.92 3.99
CA LEU A 94 -7.23 5.87 3.80
C LEU A 94 -7.53 7.25 4.42
N ALA A 95 -8.75 7.77 4.25
CA ALA A 95 -9.16 9.07 4.77
C ALA A 95 -9.16 9.16 6.31
N ASN A 96 -9.33 8.03 6.99
CA ASN A 96 -9.55 7.96 8.43
C ASN A 96 -8.36 7.38 9.21
N ILE A 97 -7.18 7.25 8.57
CA ILE A 97 -5.99 6.74 9.24
C ILE A 97 -5.55 7.73 10.32
N ILE A 98 -5.33 7.22 11.53
CA ILE A 98 -4.87 7.98 12.69
C ILE A 98 -3.44 7.61 13.10
N GLU A 99 -3.02 6.37 12.84
CA GLU A 99 -1.71 5.84 13.24
C GLU A 99 -1.14 4.95 12.14
N ILE A 100 0.18 4.94 12.04
CA ILE A 100 0.95 4.06 11.18
C ILE A 100 2.03 3.41 12.03
N SER A 101 2.22 2.10 11.88
CA SER A 101 3.35 1.39 12.47
C SER A 101 4.22 0.81 11.38
N VAL A 102 5.53 0.85 11.59
CA VAL A 102 6.52 0.30 10.66
C VAL A 102 7.26 -0.82 11.36
N SER A 103 7.37 -1.97 10.71
CA SER A 103 8.04 -3.15 11.27
C SER A 103 8.97 -3.81 10.26
N ARG A 104 10.04 -4.45 10.73
CA ARG A 104 10.83 -5.43 9.95
C ARG A 104 10.24 -6.82 10.15
N LEU A 105 10.09 -7.61 9.09
CA LEU A 105 9.79 -9.02 9.25
C LEU A 105 11.03 -9.76 9.78
N GLN A 106 10.82 -10.69 10.70
CA GLN A 106 11.88 -11.55 11.24
C GLN A 106 11.43 -13.00 11.19
N LYS A 107 12.36 -13.93 10.96
CA LYS A 107 12.10 -15.38 10.91
C LYS A 107 12.91 -16.10 11.99
N GLY A 108 12.28 -17.03 12.71
CA GLY A 108 12.91 -17.89 13.71
C GLY A 108 12.20 -17.88 15.06
N LEU A 109 12.38 -18.94 15.84
CA LEU A 109 11.82 -19.07 17.20
C LEU A 109 12.78 -18.51 18.25
N PHE A 110 14.00 -19.08 18.31
CA PHE A 110 15.00 -18.73 19.33
C PHE A 110 16.02 -17.70 18.84
N LYS A 111 16.53 -17.87 17.61
CA LYS A 111 17.40 -16.90 16.94
C LYS A 111 16.65 -16.31 15.76
N LYS A 112 16.18 -15.07 15.91
CA LYS A 112 15.42 -14.35 14.89
C LYS A 112 16.37 -13.67 13.91
N SER A 113 16.31 -14.05 12.64
CA SER A 113 16.99 -13.34 11.55
C SER A 113 16.03 -12.35 10.90
N GLU A 114 16.51 -11.16 10.57
CA GLU A 114 15.73 -10.18 9.81
C GLU A 114 15.53 -10.69 8.38
N LEU A 115 14.31 -10.51 7.87
CA LEU A 115 13.96 -10.76 6.48
C LEU A 115 14.08 -9.46 5.69
N ASN A 116 14.22 -9.55 4.38
CA ASN A 116 14.35 -8.41 3.48
C ASN A 116 12.99 -7.79 3.13
N ALA A 117 12.14 -7.60 4.15
CA ALA A 117 10.82 -7.02 3.99
C ALA A 117 10.44 -6.14 5.18
N TYR A 118 9.95 -4.94 4.85
CA TYR A 118 9.27 -4.07 5.80
C TYR A 118 7.76 -4.21 5.68
N VAL A 119 7.06 -4.02 6.79
CA VAL A 119 5.60 -3.91 6.83
C VAL A 119 5.22 -2.54 7.39
N ILE A 120 4.32 -1.85 6.69
CA ILE A 120 3.71 -0.58 7.09
C ILE A 120 2.24 -0.85 7.37
N ASP A 121 1.85 -0.92 8.62
CA ASP A 121 0.45 -1.12 8.99
C ASP A 121 -0.22 0.22 9.30
N PHE A 122 -1.42 0.43 8.77
CA PHE A 122 -2.19 1.66 8.93
C PHE A 122 -3.46 1.39 9.73
N PHE A 123 -3.79 2.29 10.65
CA PHE A 123 -4.80 2.10 11.67
C PHE A 123 -5.81 3.25 11.64
N ILE A 124 -7.10 2.92 11.63
CA ILE A 124 -8.20 3.89 11.87
C ILE A 124 -8.56 3.97 13.35
N ASP A 125 -8.21 2.94 14.11
CA ASP A 125 -8.33 2.84 15.55
C ASP A 125 -7.12 2.02 16.07
N PRO A 126 -6.70 2.20 17.32
CA PRO A 126 -5.50 1.53 17.84
C PRO A 126 -5.56 0.00 17.87
N GLU A 127 -6.75 -0.59 17.75
CA GLU A 127 -6.98 -2.02 17.99
C GLU A 127 -6.78 -2.85 16.72
N ALA A 128 -6.93 -2.27 15.53
CA ALA A 128 -6.84 -3.05 14.30
C ALA A 128 -6.35 -2.28 13.08
N GLN A 129 -5.38 -2.90 12.41
CA GLN A 129 -4.92 -2.46 11.10
C GLN A 129 -6.03 -2.59 10.05
N CYS A 130 -6.18 -1.54 9.24
CA CYS A 130 -7.14 -1.46 8.15
C CYS A 130 -6.48 -1.60 6.78
N ILE A 131 -5.20 -1.25 6.66
CA ILE A 131 -4.40 -1.35 5.43
C ILE A 131 -3.00 -1.79 5.83
N SER A 132 -2.32 -2.56 4.97
CA SER A 132 -0.91 -2.91 5.15
C SER A 132 -0.12 -2.74 3.86
N GLY A 133 1.03 -2.07 3.95
CA GLY A 133 2.08 -2.09 2.93
C GLY A 133 3.13 -3.14 3.25
N ILE A 134 3.59 -3.90 2.26
CA ILE A 134 4.75 -4.78 2.34
C ILE A 134 5.77 -4.24 1.36
N ILE A 135 6.91 -3.76 1.83
CA ILE A 135 8.03 -3.38 0.97
C ILE A 135 8.96 -4.57 0.90
N ASP A 136 8.98 -5.23 -0.25
CA ASP A 136 9.83 -6.39 -0.51
C ASP A 136 11.11 -5.95 -1.20
N GLU A 137 12.22 -6.07 -0.47
CA GLU A 137 13.55 -5.77 -0.98
C GLU A 137 14.21 -7.01 -1.59
N ASN A 138 13.58 -8.19 -1.45
CA ASN A 138 14.08 -9.43 -2.00
C ASN A 138 13.65 -9.57 -3.46
N LYS A 139 14.63 -9.72 -4.36
CA LYS A 139 14.36 -10.06 -5.77
C LYS A 139 13.89 -11.50 -5.95
N ASN A 140 14.06 -12.35 -4.94
CA ASN A 140 13.56 -13.72 -4.95
C ASN A 140 12.09 -13.76 -4.49
N THR A 141 11.24 -14.32 -5.34
CA THR A 141 9.79 -14.37 -5.20
C THR A 141 9.29 -15.52 -4.32
N ASP A 142 10.20 -16.35 -3.77
CA ASP A 142 9.87 -17.48 -2.90
C ASP A 142 9.19 -17.07 -1.59
N GLU A 143 9.51 -15.89 -1.07
CA GLU A 143 9.00 -15.41 0.22
C GLU A 143 7.70 -14.61 0.10
N PHE A 144 7.25 -14.30 -1.13
CA PHE A 144 6.02 -13.52 -1.39
C PHE A 144 4.82 -14.02 -0.58
N LYS A 145 4.50 -15.31 -0.71
CA LYS A 145 3.33 -15.91 -0.05
C LYS A 145 3.49 -15.89 1.46
N VAL A 146 4.72 -16.04 1.93
CA VAL A 146 5.06 -16.07 3.35
C VAL A 146 4.85 -14.70 3.99
N TYR A 147 5.28 -13.62 3.32
CA TYR A 147 5.07 -12.24 3.76
C TYR A 147 3.58 -11.86 3.72
N LEU A 148 2.89 -12.21 2.63
CA LEU A 148 1.46 -11.98 2.48
C LEU A 148 0.65 -12.70 3.56
N ASP A 149 0.89 -14.01 3.73
CA ASP A 149 0.22 -14.82 4.75
C ASP A 149 0.46 -14.23 6.15
N ARG A 150 1.68 -13.75 6.47
CA ARG A 150 1.96 -13.14 7.77
C ARG A 150 1.07 -11.93 8.05
N VAL A 151 0.92 -11.03 7.08
CA VAL A 151 0.06 -9.84 7.23
C VAL A 151 -1.41 -10.25 7.36
N VAL A 152 -1.87 -11.16 6.51
CA VAL A 152 -3.26 -11.64 6.52
C VAL A 152 -3.59 -12.32 7.86
N PHE A 153 -2.74 -13.21 8.36
CA PHE A 153 -2.98 -13.94 9.60
C PHE A 153 -2.88 -13.07 10.86
N SER A 154 -2.08 -12.00 10.86
CA SER A 154 -2.02 -11.08 11.99
C SER A 154 -3.13 -10.03 11.99
N SER A 155 -3.93 -9.95 10.93
CA SER A 155 -4.95 -8.93 10.76
C SER A 155 -6.33 -9.40 11.21
N ASN A 156 -7.13 -8.46 11.73
CA ASN A 156 -8.57 -8.65 11.77
C ASN A 156 -9.12 -8.52 10.33
N LEU A 157 -9.46 -9.64 9.71
CA LEU A 157 -9.91 -9.71 8.31
C LEU A 157 -11.16 -8.87 8.04
N ASN A 158 -12.02 -8.66 9.04
CA ASN A 158 -13.20 -7.82 8.92
C ASN A 158 -12.85 -6.33 8.81
N ARG A 159 -11.66 -5.93 9.27
CA ARG A 159 -11.20 -4.54 9.26
C ARG A 159 -10.16 -4.28 8.17
N LEU A 160 -9.33 -5.25 7.79
CA LEU A 160 -8.37 -5.13 6.70
C LEU A 160 -9.10 -4.94 5.36
N LYS A 161 -8.81 -3.85 4.64
CA LYS A 161 -9.42 -3.48 3.34
C LYS A 161 -8.44 -3.54 2.18
N GLY A 162 -7.14 -3.45 2.45
CA GLY A 162 -6.13 -3.46 1.41
C GLY A 162 -4.76 -3.89 1.88
N ILE A 163 -4.07 -4.62 1.04
CA ILE A 163 -2.64 -4.93 1.11
C ILE A 163 -1.98 -4.31 -0.12
N PHE A 164 -0.87 -3.62 0.09
CA PHE A 164 -0.07 -3.02 -0.96
C PHE A 164 1.31 -3.66 -0.95
N TYR A 165 1.66 -4.39 -1.99
CA TYR A 165 2.93 -5.08 -2.13
C TYR A 165 3.86 -4.27 -3.04
N PHE A 166 4.87 -3.64 -2.45
CA PHE A 166 5.81 -2.76 -3.13
C PHE A 166 7.04 -3.54 -3.61
N LEU A 167 7.39 -3.38 -4.89
CA LEU A 167 8.49 -4.07 -5.56
C LEU A 167 9.42 -3.08 -6.25
N ASN A 168 10.74 -3.22 -6.09
CA ASN A 168 11.72 -2.44 -6.86
C ASN A 168 12.24 -3.14 -8.13
N TYR A 169 11.62 -4.25 -8.51
CA TYR A 169 11.98 -5.07 -9.65
C TYR A 169 10.74 -5.43 -10.45
N MET A 170 10.95 -5.85 -11.71
CA MET A 170 9.87 -6.43 -12.52
C MET A 170 9.57 -7.85 -12.02
N PRO A 171 8.31 -8.15 -11.64
CA PRO A 171 7.87 -9.50 -11.33
C PRO A 171 8.24 -10.51 -12.40
N ASP A 172 8.85 -11.62 -11.98
CA ASP A 172 9.03 -12.78 -12.84
C ASP A 172 7.70 -13.53 -13.05
N GLU A 173 7.68 -14.48 -13.99
CA GLU A 173 6.50 -15.29 -14.28
C GLU A 173 6.00 -16.09 -13.06
N ASN A 174 6.91 -16.47 -12.16
CA ASN A 174 6.59 -17.22 -10.94
C ASN A 174 5.75 -16.35 -9.98
N LEU A 175 6.16 -15.12 -9.72
CA LEU A 175 5.42 -14.16 -8.91
C LEU A 175 4.09 -13.80 -9.56
N VAL A 176 4.06 -13.57 -10.87
CA VAL A 176 2.80 -13.32 -11.60
C VAL A 176 1.83 -14.50 -11.42
N THR A 177 2.33 -15.74 -11.50
CA THR A 177 1.51 -16.95 -11.31
C THR A 177 1.01 -17.06 -9.87
N LYS A 178 1.87 -16.82 -8.88
CA LYS A 178 1.49 -16.77 -7.45
C LYS A 178 0.43 -15.69 -7.20
N LEU A 179 0.56 -14.52 -7.79
CA LEU A 179 -0.40 -13.42 -7.69
C LEU A 179 -1.77 -13.78 -8.26
N LYS A 180 -1.82 -14.36 -9.47
CA LYS A 180 -3.06 -14.86 -10.09
C LYS A 180 -3.74 -15.90 -9.21
N PHE A 181 -2.96 -16.86 -8.70
CA PHE A 181 -3.47 -17.88 -7.78
C PHE A 181 -4.04 -17.28 -6.50
N CYS A 182 -3.42 -16.24 -5.93
CA CYS A 182 -3.90 -15.60 -4.70
C CYS A 182 -5.15 -14.73 -4.90
N THR A 183 -5.36 -14.16 -6.09
CA THR A 183 -6.33 -13.07 -6.32
C THR A 183 -7.54 -13.47 -7.18
N ASN A 184 -7.52 -14.68 -7.77
CA ASN A 184 -8.58 -15.20 -8.66
C ASN A 184 -9.01 -14.23 -9.77
N SER A 185 -8.13 -13.32 -10.19
CA SER A 185 -8.46 -12.26 -11.15
C SER A 185 -8.55 -12.86 -12.55
N PRO A 186 -9.76 -13.02 -13.15
CA PRO A 186 -9.92 -13.73 -14.41
C PRO A 186 -9.84 -12.82 -15.64
N ASP A 187 -9.89 -11.48 -15.49
CA ASP A 187 -10.20 -10.59 -16.61
C ASP A 187 -9.63 -9.15 -16.54
N LYS A 188 -9.73 -8.40 -17.66
CA LYS A 188 -9.32 -6.98 -17.76
C LYS A 188 -10.20 -5.99 -16.95
N ILE A 189 -11.34 -6.41 -16.40
CA ILE A 189 -12.20 -5.57 -15.54
C ILE A 189 -11.96 -5.85 -14.05
N SER A 190 -11.50 -7.05 -13.68
CA SER A 190 -10.99 -7.35 -12.33
C SER A 190 -9.66 -6.63 -12.02
N THR A 191 -9.27 -5.71 -12.89
CA THR A 191 -8.14 -4.78 -12.82
C THR A 191 -8.07 -3.96 -11.54
N TYR A 192 -9.21 -3.63 -10.95
CA TYR A 192 -9.27 -2.83 -9.71
C TYR A 192 -9.62 -3.67 -8.48
N GLU A 193 -9.76 -4.99 -8.66
CA GLU A 193 -10.43 -5.89 -7.72
C GLU A 193 -9.65 -7.20 -7.55
N SER A 194 -8.32 -7.09 -7.47
CA SER A 194 -7.44 -8.19 -7.07
C SER A 194 -7.74 -8.59 -5.62
N ILE A 195 -8.79 -9.39 -5.40
CA ILE A 195 -9.29 -9.76 -4.07
C ILE A 195 -8.66 -11.07 -3.66
N LEU A 196 -8.13 -11.15 -2.43
CA LEU A 196 -7.58 -12.38 -1.91
C LEU A 196 -8.66 -13.47 -1.76
N LEU A 197 -8.40 -14.64 -2.36
CA LEU A 197 -9.30 -15.80 -2.36
C LEU A 197 -9.82 -16.21 -0.98
N LYS A 198 -8.99 -16.07 0.06
CA LYS A 198 -9.33 -16.52 1.41
C LYS A 198 -10.22 -15.55 2.17
N THR A 199 -10.34 -14.30 1.71
CA THR A 199 -10.89 -13.23 2.54
C THR A 199 -11.97 -12.42 1.84
N ASN A 200 -12.23 -12.64 0.54
CA ASN A 200 -13.30 -12.06 -0.32
C ASN A 200 -13.50 -10.53 -0.30
N ASP A 201 -12.85 -9.81 0.62
CA ASP A 201 -13.01 -8.39 0.89
C ASP A 201 -11.66 -7.65 1.01
N VAL A 202 -10.54 -8.37 1.07
CA VAL A 202 -9.20 -7.77 1.12
C VAL A 202 -8.62 -7.69 -0.28
N ARG A 203 -8.27 -6.47 -0.70
CA ARG A 203 -7.60 -6.24 -1.99
C ARG A 203 -6.10 -6.35 -1.87
N LEU A 204 -5.45 -7.01 -2.81
CA LEU A 204 -4.01 -7.01 -3.00
C LEU A 204 -3.64 -6.13 -4.19
N ASN A 205 -2.91 -5.06 -3.94
CA ASN A 205 -2.39 -4.16 -4.95
C ASN A 205 -0.88 -4.35 -5.04
N VAL A 206 -0.36 -4.63 -6.24
CA VAL A 206 1.09 -4.70 -6.45
C VAL A 206 1.56 -3.38 -7.04
N ILE A 207 2.52 -2.75 -6.39
CA ILE A 207 3.07 -1.45 -6.77
C ILE A 207 4.54 -1.63 -7.11
N SER A 208 4.94 -1.34 -8.33
CA SER A 208 6.35 -1.17 -8.64
C SER A 208 6.82 0.23 -8.23
N TYR A 209 8.04 0.32 -7.71
CA TYR A 209 8.68 1.58 -7.41
C TYR A 209 10.10 1.62 -7.95
N HIS A 210 10.54 2.80 -8.37
CA HIS A 210 11.93 3.05 -8.73
C HIS A 210 12.32 4.46 -8.31
N LYS A 211 13.60 4.65 -7.97
CA LYS A 211 14.16 5.96 -7.65
C LYS A 211 14.73 6.56 -8.95
N ASN A 212 14.17 7.68 -9.40
CA ASN A 212 14.62 8.45 -10.56
C ASN A 212 14.95 9.88 -10.10
N ASN A 213 16.22 10.29 -10.21
CA ASN A 213 16.69 11.63 -9.82
C ASN A 213 16.13 12.08 -8.46
N GLU A 214 16.37 11.25 -7.43
CA GLU A 214 15.93 11.46 -6.03
C GLU A 214 14.42 11.36 -5.78
N LYS A 215 13.59 11.13 -6.80
CA LYS A 215 12.14 10.94 -6.64
C LYS A 215 11.77 9.47 -6.77
N PHE A 216 10.91 9.00 -5.88
CA PHE A 216 10.28 7.68 -6.02
C PHE A 216 9.07 7.78 -6.94
N VAL A 217 9.05 6.94 -7.96
CA VAL A 217 7.92 6.81 -8.89
C VAL A 217 7.24 5.48 -8.63
N PHE A 218 5.95 5.54 -8.30
CA PHE A 218 5.12 4.38 -7.98
C PHE A 218 4.14 4.08 -9.11
N LYS A 219 3.96 2.80 -9.45
CA LYS A 219 3.10 2.34 -10.55
C LYS A 219 2.39 1.05 -10.16
N HIS A 220 1.10 0.93 -10.44
CA HIS A 220 0.39 -0.33 -10.24
C HIS A 220 0.84 -1.34 -11.30
N PHE A 221 1.32 -2.51 -10.86
CA PHE A 221 1.80 -3.57 -11.75
C PHE A 221 0.65 -4.43 -12.27
N TYR A 222 -0.38 -4.66 -11.46
CA TYR A 222 -1.55 -5.46 -11.84
C TYR A 222 -2.83 -4.63 -11.79
N PRO A 223 -3.57 -4.59 -12.90
CA PRO A 223 -3.17 -4.61 -14.30
C PRO A 223 -2.97 -3.19 -14.80
N GLU A 224 -1.88 -3.01 -15.54
CA GLU A 224 -1.65 -1.96 -16.53
C GLU A 224 -2.80 -0.94 -16.71
N LEU A 225 -2.74 0.15 -15.93
CA LEU A 225 -2.79 1.44 -16.60
C LEU A 225 -1.57 1.41 -17.49
N LYS A 226 -1.75 1.11 -18.79
CA LYS A 226 -0.69 1.16 -19.78
C LYS A 226 0.15 2.40 -19.50
N PHE A 227 1.35 2.19 -18.95
CA PHE A 227 2.39 3.18 -19.12
C PHE A 227 2.68 3.12 -20.61
N VAL A 228 2.04 4.02 -21.36
CA VAL A 228 2.58 4.43 -22.65
C VAL A 228 4.01 4.86 -22.31
N LYS A 229 4.97 4.02 -22.69
CA LYS A 229 6.35 4.44 -22.78
C LYS A 229 6.34 5.63 -23.73
N HIS A 230 6.46 6.84 -23.20
CA HIS A 230 7.03 7.92 -23.99
C HIS A 230 8.54 7.65 -24.08
N GLU A 231 8.91 6.64 -24.88
CA GLU A 231 10.29 6.43 -25.33
C GLU A 231 10.42 6.38 -26.86
N ASP A 232 9.33 6.50 -27.63
CA ASP A 232 9.39 6.60 -29.10
C ASP A 232 9.02 8.00 -29.62
N ALA A 233 9.42 9.07 -28.92
CA ALA A 233 9.34 10.44 -29.44
C ALA A 233 10.71 11.02 -29.84
N ILE A 234 11.74 10.18 -29.93
CA ILE A 234 13.02 10.59 -30.51
C ILE A 234 13.44 9.51 -31.51
N THR A 235 13.65 9.96 -32.74
CA THR A 235 14.17 9.25 -33.93
C THR A 235 13.22 8.26 -34.63
N LEU A 236 12.58 8.72 -35.71
CA LEU A 236 12.97 8.37 -37.09
C LEU A 236 12.20 9.22 -38.12
N GLN A 237 13.00 10.04 -38.85
CA GLN A 237 12.76 10.80 -40.10
C GLN A 237 11.81 12.00 -40.06
#